data_AF-A0A1M5TPA6-F1
#
_entry.id   AF-A0A1M5TPA6-F1
#
_cell.length_a   1.000
_cell.length_b   1.000
_cell.length_c   1.000
_cell.angle_alpha   90.00
_cell.angle_beta   90.00
_cell.angle_gamma   90.00
#
_symmetry.space_group_name_H-M   'P 1'
#
loop_
_entity.id
_entity.type
_entity.pdbx_description
1 polymer ?
#
loop_
_entity_poly.entity_id
_entity_poly.type
_entity_poly.pdbx_seq_one_letter_code
_entity_poly.pdbx_strand_id
1 'polypeptide(L)'
;MADTIFSVRIDEDTKIKFAETAKELGINNKDFMEILISNYELHKSTNESKLDIQSDVGELQHITKRMMDIYVNLVERMTLSDKEKNQIVQKALADKDSEIENLVKALELEKATNKELSSFILDLQKNIEELKKRNESVEELQGNFNSFKTMLEDKVANLKEELKNKTDELQNITEINKELSKTLENKAQLEEISNNYKEENLSLKDKLNNIKATFEKEMFDLKHSHEKNMSFMKDKLELEKTKEILSLKEENYEKLQKQQSEFSNKNLELLKELQELKEILSKVKE
;
A
#
# COMPACT_ATOMS: atom_id res chain seq x y z
N MET A 1 87.76 70.06 -84.04
CA MET A 1 89.14 69.83 -84.51
C MET A 1 89.22 68.40 -85.01
N ALA A 2 89.95 68.13 -86.09
CA ALA A 2 90.01 66.78 -86.66
C ALA A 2 90.72 65.82 -85.69
N ASP A 3 90.04 64.74 -85.27
CA ASP A 3 90.62 63.71 -84.40
C ASP A 3 91.82 63.09 -85.14
N THR A 4 93.02 63.35 -84.62
CA THR A 4 94.29 62.87 -85.18
C THR A 4 94.80 61.72 -84.31
N ILE A 5 95.15 60.60 -84.93
CA ILE A 5 95.65 59.44 -84.19
C ILE A 5 97.11 59.70 -83.82
N PHE A 6 97.38 59.80 -82.52
CA PHE A 6 98.72 59.86 -81.94
C PHE A 6 99.03 58.51 -81.28
N SER A 7 100.09 57.84 -81.71
CA SER A 7 100.55 56.58 -81.12
C SER A 7 101.97 56.73 -80.57
N VAL A 8 102.15 56.32 -79.32
CA VAL A 8 103.44 56.35 -78.62
C VAL A 8 103.77 54.94 -78.16
N ARG A 9 105.05 54.56 -78.30
CA ARG A 9 105.55 53.31 -77.72
C ARG A 9 105.89 53.56 -76.25
N ILE A 10 105.15 52.94 -75.36
CA ILE A 10 105.37 52.95 -73.91
C ILE A 10 105.66 51.52 -73.43
N ASP A 11 106.35 51.39 -72.31
CA ASP A 11 106.51 50.11 -71.61
C ASP A 11 105.19 49.61 -71.02
N GLU A 12 105.11 48.30 -70.77
CA GLU A 12 103.88 47.64 -70.32
C GLU A 12 103.44 48.13 -68.93
N ASP A 13 104.39 48.44 -68.03
CA ASP A 13 104.09 48.92 -66.67
C ASP A 13 103.41 50.30 -66.71
N THR A 14 103.90 51.21 -67.55
CA THR A 14 103.30 52.54 -67.73
C THR A 14 101.91 52.45 -68.33
N LYS A 15 101.70 51.53 -69.29
CA LYS A 15 100.39 51.27 -69.90
C LYS A 15 99.37 50.74 -68.88
N ILE A 16 99.80 49.81 -68.01
CA ILE A 16 98.93 49.28 -66.95
C ILE A 16 98.53 50.38 -65.98
N LYS A 17 99.50 51.14 -65.46
CA LYS A 17 99.22 52.27 -64.55
C LYS A 17 98.29 53.29 -65.18
N PHE A 18 98.51 53.65 -66.44
CA PHE A 18 97.65 54.59 -67.16
C PHE A 18 96.20 54.11 -67.24
N ALA A 19 95.98 52.84 -67.59
CA ALA A 19 94.65 52.27 -67.72
C ALA A 19 93.95 52.08 -66.36
N GLU A 20 94.68 51.70 -65.32
CA GLU A 20 94.14 51.56 -63.95
C GLU A 20 93.70 52.90 -63.39
N THR A 21 94.53 53.95 -63.50
CA THR A 21 94.19 55.29 -63.01
C THR A 21 92.98 55.88 -63.76
N ALA A 22 92.89 55.67 -65.09
CA ALA A 22 91.71 56.08 -65.84
C ALA A 22 90.43 55.37 -65.35
N LYS A 23 90.53 54.08 -65.03
CA LYS A 23 89.41 53.27 -64.52
C LYS A 23 88.99 53.66 -63.10
N GLU A 24 89.92 53.98 -62.22
CA GLU A 24 89.63 54.48 -60.86
C GLU A 24 88.85 55.81 -60.89
N LEU A 25 89.18 56.68 -61.83
CA LEU A 25 88.47 57.94 -62.06
C LEU A 25 87.17 57.75 -62.87
N GLY A 26 86.89 56.55 -63.37
CA GLY A 26 85.68 56.23 -64.14
C GLY A 26 85.61 56.87 -65.53
N ILE A 27 86.74 57.27 -66.10
CA ILE A 27 86.83 58.01 -67.38
C ILE A 27 87.55 57.20 -68.46
N ASN A 28 87.33 57.56 -69.73
CA ASN A 28 87.96 56.89 -70.85
C ASN A 28 89.43 57.36 -71.02
N ASN A 29 90.29 56.51 -71.61
CA ASN A 29 91.71 56.80 -71.80
C ASN A 29 92.00 58.11 -72.58
N LYS A 30 91.14 58.50 -73.53
CA LYS A 30 91.18 59.79 -74.25
C LYS A 30 90.93 60.95 -73.28
N ASP A 31 89.87 60.89 -72.49
CA ASP A 31 89.51 61.93 -71.52
C ASP A 31 90.60 62.05 -70.44
N PHE A 32 91.20 60.92 -70.05
CA PHE A 32 92.32 60.90 -69.12
C PHE A 32 93.58 61.55 -69.73
N MET A 33 93.90 61.32 -71.01
CA MET A 33 94.97 62.04 -71.71
C MET A 33 94.68 63.55 -71.78
N GLU A 34 93.46 63.97 -72.09
CA GLU A 34 93.07 65.38 -72.13
C GLU A 34 93.21 66.05 -70.75
N ILE A 35 92.85 65.34 -69.68
CA ILE A 35 93.06 65.80 -68.31
C ILE A 35 94.55 65.91 -67.99
N LEU A 36 95.39 64.93 -68.38
CA LEU A 36 96.83 64.99 -68.14
C LEU A 36 97.51 66.12 -68.92
N ILE A 37 97.10 66.37 -70.16
CA ILE A 37 97.58 67.50 -70.96
C ILE A 37 97.14 68.81 -70.31
N SER A 38 95.86 68.93 -69.92
CA SER A 38 95.34 70.12 -69.25
C SER A 38 96.04 70.38 -67.92
N ASN A 39 96.32 69.32 -67.15
CA ASN A 39 97.01 69.42 -65.87
C ASN A 39 98.50 69.77 -66.06
N TYR A 40 99.15 69.22 -67.09
CA TYR A 40 100.50 69.61 -67.48
C TYR A 40 100.58 71.05 -67.99
N GLU A 41 99.62 71.51 -68.79
CA GLU A 41 99.48 72.91 -69.23
C GLU A 41 99.21 73.84 -68.04
N LEU A 42 98.38 73.42 -67.09
CA LEU A 42 98.12 74.16 -65.85
C LEU A 42 99.39 74.26 -65.01
N HIS A 43 100.15 73.16 -64.86
CA HIS A 43 101.46 73.13 -64.19
C HIS A 43 102.52 73.97 -64.90
N LYS A 44 102.56 73.95 -66.24
CA LYS A 44 103.44 74.80 -67.03
C LYS A 44 103.09 76.28 -66.89
N SER A 45 101.79 76.60 -66.92
CA SER A 45 101.27 77.96 -66.73
C SER A 45 101.54 78.49 -65.32
N THR A 46 101.52 77.63 -64.29
CA THR A 46 101.90 78.01 -62.92
C THR A 46 103.40 78.20 -62.74
N ASN A 47 104.25 77.48 -63.48
CA ASN A 47 105.70 77.62 -63.42
C ASN A 47 106.24 78.79 -64.28
N GLU A 48 105.57 79.17 -65.36
CA GLU A 48 106.01 80.24 -66.28
C GLU A 48 105.36 81.61 -66.00
N SER A 49 104.27 81.71 -65.23
CA SER A 49 103.60 82.98 -64.91
C SER A 49 104.04 83.59 -63.56
N LYS A 50 104.57 84.82 -63.64
CA LYS A 50 105.03 85.64 -62.51
C LYS A 50 103.93 85.92 -61.46
N LEU A 51 104.17 85.41 -60.25
CA LEU A 51 103.89 85.97 -58.91
C LEU A 51 102.47 86.15 -58.30
N ASP A 52 101.33 85.84 -58.94
CA ASP A 52 100.01 85.87 -58.21
C ASP A 52 99.15 84.60 -58.36
N ILE A 53 99.24 83.89 -59.50
CA ILE A 53 98.34 82.77 -59.81
C ILE A 53 98.55 81.56 -58.88
N GLN A 54 99.77 81.33 -58.39
CA GLN A 54 100.07 80.22 -57.48
C GLN A 54 99.40 80.41 -56.11
N SER A 55 99.25 81.66 -55.65
CA SER A 55 98.54 81.97 -54.40
C SER A 55 97.05 81.70 -54.54
N ASP A 56 96.44 82.16 -55.64
CA ASP A 56 95.02 81.94 -55.95
C ASP A 56 94.68 80.46 -56.10
N VAL A 57 95.55 79.67 -56.75
CA VAL A 57 95.39 78.21 -56.87
C VAL A 57 95.48 77.55 -55.49
N GLY A 58 96.37 78.01 -54.60
CA GLY A 58 96.46 77.54 -53.22
C GLY A 58 95.21 77.85 -52.39
N GLU A 59 94.64 79.05 -52.54
CA GLU A 59 93.40 79.45 -51.89
C GLU A 59 92.21 78.63 -52.40
N LEU A 60 92.11 78.40 -53.71
CA LEU A 60 91.10 77.51 -54.30
C LEU A 60 91.23 76.07 -53.80
N GLN A 61 92.45 75.55 -53.68
CA GLN A 61 92.70 74.23 -53.08
C GLN A 61 92.28 74.19 -51.61
N HIS A 62 92.53 75.26 -50.85
CA HIS A 62 92.11 75.36 -49.46
C HIS A 62 90.58 75.41 -49.30
N ILE A 63 89.90 76.21 -50.12
CA ILE A 63 88.43 76.28 -50.15
C ILE A 63 87.85 74.92 -50.57
N THR A 64 88.46 74.26 -51.56
CA THR A 64 88.05 72.93 -52.01
C THR A 64 88.21 71.89 -50.92
N LYS A 65 89.33 71.88 -50.21
CA LYS A 65 89.56 71.00 -49.06
C LYS A 65 88.51 71.24 -47.96
N ARG A 66 88.23 72.50 -47.64
CA ARG A 66 87.19 72.86 -46.68
C ARG A 66 85.79 72.42 -47.13
N MET A 67 85.47 72.54 -48.42
CA MET A 67 84.22 72.03 -48.98
C MET A 67 84.13 70.50 -48.87
N MET A 68 85.23 69.79 -49.15
CA MET A 68 85.32 68.33 -48.96
C MET A 68 85.13 67.94 -47.49
N ASP A 69 85.79 68.62 -46.55
CA ASP A 69 85.66 68.35 -45.12
C ASP A 69 84.21 68.60 -44.63
N ILE A 70 83.55 69.65 -45.10
CA ILE A 70 82.13 69.92 -44.81
C ILE A 70 81.24 68.80 -45.38
N TYR A 71 81.52 68.36 -46.61
CA TYR A 71 80.77 67.29 -47.25
C TYR A 71 80.93 65.96 -46.50
N VAL A 72 82.16 65.57 -46.14
CA VAL A 72 82.45 64.36 -45.35
C VAL A 72 81.70 64.40 -44.02
N ASN A 73 81.78 65.51 -43.28
CA ASN A 73 81.05 65.68 -42.02
C ASN A 73 79.52 65.59 -42.20
N LEU A 74 78.99 66.13 -43.31
CA LEU A 74 77.56 66.07 -43.61
C LEU A 74 77.11 64.64 -43.90
N VAL A 75 77.89 63.91 -44.69
CA VAL A 75 77.64 62.48 -44.98
C VAL A 75 77.72 61.66 -43.70
N GLU A 76 78.75 61.83 -42.87
CA GLU A 76 78.88 61.14 -41.59
C GLU A 76 77.70 61.41 -40.68
N ARG A 77 77.31 62.67 -40.51
CA ARG A 77 76.13 63.05 -39.72
C ARG A 77 74.84 62.43 -40.26
N MET A 78 74.67 62.36 -41.58
CA MET A 78 73.51 61.73 -42.20
C MET A 78 73.49 60.22 -41.93
N THR A 79 74.64 59.54 -42.09
CA THR A 79 74.74 58.10 -41.79
C THR A 79 74.52 57.79 -40.31
N LEU A 80 74.97 58.67 -39.40
CA LEU A 80 74.70 58.55 -37.97
C LEU A 80 73.21 58.71 -37.68
N SER A 81 72.56 59.73 -38.24
CA SER A 81 71.12 59.95 -38.07
C SER A 81 70.30 58.77 -38.61
N ASP A 82 70.69 58.16 -39.73
CA ASP A 82 70.00 56.99 -40.28
C ASP A 82 70.19 55.76 -39.38
N LYS A 83 71.39 55.57 -38.81
CA LYS A 83 71.64 54.51 -37.82
C LYS A 83 70.78 54.69 -36.57
N GLU A 84 70.71 55.90 -36.02
CA GLU A 84 69.88 56.21 -34.84
C GLU A 84 68.39 55.94 -35.11
N LYS A 85 67.86 56.41 -36.25
CA LYS A 85 66.47 56.12 -36.65
C LYS A 85 66.22 54.61 -36.78
N ASN A 86 67.12 53.89 -37.42
CA ASN A 86 67.01 52.44 -37.57
C ASN A 86 67.04 51.71 -36.22
N GLN A 87 67.87 52.14 -35.27
CA GLN A 87 67.89 51.57 -33.92
C GLN A 87 66.59 51.83 -33.16
N ILE A 88 66.01 53.03 -33.27
CA ILE A 88 64.71 53.35 -32.64
C ILE A 88 63.62 52.46 -33.22
N VAL A 89 63.56 52.31 -34.55
CA VAL A 89 62.58 51.45 -35.22
C VAL A 89 62.77 49.99 -34.83
N GLN A 90 64.01 49.48 -34.80
CA GLN A 90 64.29 48.11 -34.37
C GLN A 90 63.88 47.86 -32.93
N LYS A 91 64.12 48.81 -32.02
CA LYS A 91 63.68 48.69 -30.63
C LYS A 91 62.16 48.67 -30.52
N ALA A 92 61.47 49.56 -31.22
CA ALA A 92 60.00 49.59 -31.24
C ALA A 92 59.39 48.31 -31.83
N LEU A 93 60.02 47.74 -32.87
CA LEU A 93 59.62 46.45 -33.44
C LEU A 93 59.81 45.32 -32.41
N ALA A 94 60.97 45.25 -31.74
CA ALA A 94 61.22 44.24 -30.71
C ALA A 94 60.22 44.33 -29.54
N ASP A 95 59.89 45.55 -29.08
CA ASP A 95 58.89 45.77 -28.04
C ASP A 95 57.50 45.29 -28.50
N LYS A 96 57.13 45.56 -29.75
CA LYS A 96 55.85 45.11 -30.35
C LYS A 96 55.80 43.60 -30.56
N ASP A 97 56.90 42.99 -30.98
CA ASP A 97 56.99 41.53 -31.13
C ASP A 97 56.84 40.83 -29.77
N SER A 98 57.43 41.39 -28.71
CA SER A 98 57.22 40.88 -27.34
C SER A 98 55.78 41.03 -26.87
N GLU A 99 55.12 42.14 -27.18
CA GLU A 99 53.70 42.36 -26.88
C GLU A 99 52.81 41.35 -27.62
N ILE A 100 53.09 41.11 -28.92
CA ILE A 100 52.39 40.10 -29.73
C ILE A 100 52.57 38.71 -29.13
N GLU A 101 53.80 38.33 -28.74
CA GLU A 101 54.06 37.03 -28.13
C GLU A 101 53.27 36.83 -26.82
N ASN A 102 53.19 37.86 -25.99
CA ASN A 102 52.40 37.82 -24.75
C ASN A 102 50.90 37.70 -25.02
N LEU A 103 50.38 38.44 -26.01
CA LEU A 103 48.97 38.35 -26.42
C LEU A 103 48.63 36.98 -26.99
N VAL A 104 49.54 36.36 -27.75
CA VAL A 104 49.35 35.00 -28.29
C VAL A 104 49.27 33.99 -27.14
N LYS A 105 50.18 34.05 -26.15
CA LYS A 105 50.13 33.18 -24.97
C LYS A 105 48.84 33.34 -24.17
N ALA A 106 48.38 34.58 -23.96
CA ALA A 106 47.13 34.85 -23.28
C ALA A 106 45.92 34.27 -24.05
N LEU A 107 45.91 34.42 -25.39
CA LEU A 107 44.87 33.86 -26.24
C LEU A 107 44.84 32.32 -26.20
N GLU A 108 46.01 31.67 -26.16
CA GLU A 108 46.11 30.21 -26.06
C GLU A 108 45.58 29.69 -24.72
N LEU A 109 45.91 30.37 -23.61
CA LEU A 109 45.36 30.08 -22.29
C LEU A 109 43.83 30.23 -22.28
N GLU A 110 43.31 31.33 -22.82
CA GLU A 110 41.87 31.59 -22.89
C GLU A 110 41.11 30.57 -23.77
N LYS A 111 41.77 30.05 -24.81
CA LYS A 111 41.23 28.96 -25.63
C LYS A 111 41.21 27.63 -24.87
N ALA A 112 42.23 27.36 -24.05
CA ALA A 112 42.27 26.16 -23.23
C ALA A 112 41.16 26.18 -22.17
N THR A 113 41.01 27.29 -21.44
CA THR A 113 39.95 27.46 -20.44
C THR A 113 38.55 27.37 -21.06
N ASN A 114 38.33 27.97 -22.24
CA ASN A 114 37.04 27.85 -22.93
C ASN A 114 36.70 26.41 -23.35
N LYS A 115 37.71 25.60 -23.73
CA LYS A 115 37.49 24.18 -24.04
C LYS A 115 37.09 23.40 -22.79
N GLU A 116 37.78 23.63 -21.68
CA GLU A 116 37.45 23.00 -20.39
C GLU A 116 36.05 23.38 -19.92
N LEU A 117 35.70 24.67 -19.97
CA LEU A 117 34.36 25.16 -19.65
C LEU A 117 33.30 24.52 -20.55
N SER A 118 33.58 24.39 -21.85
CA SER A 118 32.67 23.74 -22.79
C SER A 118 32.44 22.26 -22.45
N SER A 119 33.50 21.51 -22.09
CA SER A 119 33.35 20.13 -21.61
C SER A 119 32.54 20.05 -20.31
N PHE A 120 32.79 20.95 -19.35
CA PHE A 120 32.07 20.98 -18.09
C PHE A 120 30.58 21.29 -18.28
N ILE A 121 30.23 22.19 -19.21
CA ILE A 121 28.84 22.49 -19.56
C ILE A 121 28.14 21.25 -20.14
N LEU A 122 28.81 20.48 -21.00
CA LEU A 122 28.24 19.24 -21.56
C LEU A 122 27.99 18.20 -20.46
N ASP A 123 28.92 18.04 -19.52
CA ASP A 123 28.75 17.13 -18.38
C ASP A 123 27.60 17.56 -17.47
N LEU A 124 27.47 18.86 -17.19
CA LEU A 124 26.34 19.40 -16.44
C LEU A 124 25.00 19.17 -17.15
N GLN A 125 24.95 19.37 -18.48
CA GLN A 125 23.74 19.10 -19.26
C GLN A 125 23.33 17.64 -19.17
N LYS A 126 24.28 16.71 -19.28
CA LYS A 126 24.03 15.27 -19.11
C LYS A 126 23.49 14.95 -17.71
N ASN A 127 24.10 15.52 -16.66
CA ASN A 127 23.63 15.34 -15.29
C ASN A 127 22.21 15.88 -15.08
N ILE A 128 21.88 17.02 -15.69
CA ILE A 128 20.53 17.60 -15.64
C ILE A 128 19.52 16.66 -16.31
N GLU A 129 19.84 16.08 -17.47
CA GLU A 129 18.97 15.11 -18.13
C GLU A 129 18.76 13.83 -17.30
N GLU A 130 19.82 13.32 -16.67
CA GLU A 130 19.73 12.17 -15.76
C GLU A 130 18.87 12.48 -14.53
N LEU A 131 19.02 13.67 -13.94
CA LEU A 131 18.19 14.12 -12.82
C LEU A 131 16.71 14.29 -13.22
N LYS A 132 16.43 14.80 -14.42
CA LYS A 132 15.05 14.89 -14.94
C LYS A 132 14.39 13.53 -15.06
N LYS A 133 15.07 12.56 -15.69
CA LYS A 133 14.56 11.18 -15.80
C LYS A 133 14.30 10.55 -14.43
N ARG A 134 15.20 10.78 -13.47
CA ARG A 134 15.04 10.29 -12.10
C ARG A 134 13.86 10.96 -11.40
N ASN A 135 13.62 12.25 -11.64
CA ASN A 135 12.46 12.97 -11.09
C ASN A 135 11.15 12.43 -11.65
N GLU A 136 11.06 12.21 -12.97
CA GLU A 136 9.89 11.58 -13.62
C GLU A 136 9.60 10.20 -13.02
N SER A 137 10.62 9.37 -12.83
CA SER A 137 10.47 8.05 -12.18
C SER A 137 9.96 8.15 -10.73
N VAL A 138 10.40 9.18 -9.99
CA VAL A 138 9.93 9.42 -8.61
C VAL A 138 8.48 9.88 -8.60
N GLU A 139 8.07 10.75 -9.52
CA GLU A 139 6.68 11.19 -9.67
C GLU A 139 5.74 10.03 -10.02
N GLU A 140 6.16 9.13 -10.92
CA GLU A 140 5.41 7.90 -11.23
C GLU A 140 5.29 6.98 -10.01
N LEU A 141 6.39 6.76 -9.28
CA LEU A 141 6.37 5.97 -8.04
C LEU A 141 5.45 6.60 -7.00
N GLN A 142 5.47 7.92 -6.85
CA GLN A 142 4.60 8.63 -5.91
C GLN A 142 3.12 8.51 -6.32
N GLY A 143 2.81 8.56 -7.62
CA GLY A 143 1.48 8.28 -8.15
C GLY A 143 1.01 6.86 -7.78
N ASN A 144 1.87 5.87 -7.97
CA ASN A 144 1.60 4.47 -7.62
C ASN A 144 1.43 4.27 -6.09
N PHE A 145 2.25 4.94 -5.28
CA PHE A 145 2.11 4.90 -3.83
C PHE A 145 0.79 5.51 -3.36
N ASN A 146 0.36 6.62 -3.99
CA ASN A 146 -0.91 7.25 -3.66
C ASN A 146 -2.10 6.37 -4.04
N SER A 147 -2.11 5.75 -5.21
CA SER A 147 -3.18 4.82 -5.61
C SER A 147 -3.21 3.56 -4.74
N PHE A 148 -2.06 3.04 -4.34
CA PHE A 148 -1.97 1.94 -3.39
C PHE A 148 -2.49 2.34 -2.00
N LYS A 149 -2.15 3.55 -1.55
CA LYS A 149 -2.64 4.10 -0.28
C LYS A 149 -4.17 4.22 -0.28
N THR A 150 -4.78 4.76 -1.34
CA THR A 150 -6.24 4.85 -1.44
C THR A 150 -6.89 3.46 -1.43
N MET A 151 -6.30 2.48 -2.14
CA MET A 151 -6.81 1.10 -2.14
C MET A 151 -6.75 0.46 -0.74
N LEU A 152 -5.69 0.73 0.03
CA LEU A 152 -5.58 0.27 1.41
C LEU A 152 -6.60 0.97 2.33
N GLU A 153 -6.81 2.27 2.16
CA GLU A 153 -7.82 3.02 2.91
C GLU A 153 -9.23 2.47 2.67
N ASP A 154 -9.59 2.21 1.41
CA ASP A 154 -10.86 1.59 1.02
C ASP A 154 -11.01 0.19 1.61
N LYS A 155 -9.97 -0.64 1.55
CA LYS A 155 -9.99 -1.99 2.13
C LYS A 155 -10.15 -1.96 3.65
N VAL A 156 -9.50 -1.01 4.33
CA VAL A 156 -9.67 -0.81 5.78
C VAL A 156 -11.09 -0.34 6.10
N ALA A 157 -11.69 0.54 5.29
CA ALA A 157 -13.06 0.96 5.47
C ALA A 157 -14.04 -0.22 5.34
N ASN A 158 -13.90 -1.02 4.28
CA ASN A 158 -14.73 -2.21 4.05
C ASN A 158 -14.59 -3.23 5.19
N LEU A 159 -13.35 -3.51 5.64
CA LEU A 159 -13.13 -4.42 6.76
C LEU A 159 -13.75 -3.90 8.06
N LYS A 160 -13.72 -2.59 8.32
CA LYS A 160 -14.39 -2.00 9.49
C LYS A 160 -15.90 -2.19 9.43
N GLU A 161 -16.50 -2.03 8.26
CA GLU A 161 -17.93 -2.26 8.05
C GLU A 161 -18.31 -3.73 8.24
N GLU A 162 -17.55 -4.66 7.65
CA GLU A 162 -17.76 -6.11 7.87
C GLU A 162 -17.64 -6.49 9.34
N LEU A 163 -16.65 -5.94 10.06
CA LEU A 163 -16.43 -6.21 11.47
C LEU A 163 -17.58 -5.66 12.32
N LYS A 164 -18.11 -4.48 11.98
CA LYS A 164 -19.31 -3.92 12.62
C LYS A 164 -20.52 -4.85 12.41
N ASN A 165 -20.79 -5.26 11.16
CA ASN A 165 -21.91 -6.16 10.84
C ASN A 165 -21.80 -7.48 11.61
N LYS A 166 -20.61 -8.09 11.65
CA LYS A 166 -20.36 -9.31 12.45
C LYS A 166 -20.54 -9.09 13.95
N THR A 167 -20.23 -7.90 14.45
CA THR A 167 -20.43 -7.57 15.87
C THR A 167 -21.92 -7.49 16.19
N ASP A 168 -22.71 -6.87 15.32
CA ASP A 168 -24.16 -6.77 15.46
C ASP A 168 -24.82 -8.17 15.36
N GLU A 169 -24.36 -9.02 14.42
CA GLU A 169 -24.77 -10.43 14.34
C GLU A 169 -24.43 -11.21 15.62
N LEU A 170 -23.24 -11.01 16.18
CA LEU A 170 -22.82 -11.68 17.40
C LEU A 170 -23.66 -11.23 18.61
N GLN A 171 -24.00 -9.94 18.70
CA GLN A 171 -24.92 -9.43 19.72
C GLN A 171 -26.29 -10.11 19.60
N ASN A 172 -26.86 -10.18 18.41
CA ASN A 172 -28.14 -10.87 18.17
C ASN A 172 -28.07 -12.35 18.58
N ILE A 173 -26.99 -13.06 18.22
CA ILE A 173 -26.78 -14.45 18.63
C ILE A 173 -26.70 -14.58 20.15
N THR A 174 -26.03 -13.65 20.84
CA THR A 174 -25.97 -13.68 22.31
C THR A 174 -27.32 -13.45 22.97
N GLU A 175 -28.18 -12.61 22.38
CA GLU A 175 -29.55 -12.40 22.85
C GLU A 175 -30.41 -13.64 22.65
N ILE A 176 -30.37 -14.22 21.44
CA ILE A 176 -31.06 -15.48 21.13
C ILE A 176 -30.63 -16.60 22.09
N ASN A 177 -29.32 -16.72 22.36
CA ASN A 177 -28.82 -17.73 23.30
C ASN A 177 -29.33 -17.51 24.74
N LYS A 178 -29.46 -16.24 25.18
CA LYS A 178 -30.06 -15.94 26.49
C LYS A 178 -31.54 -16.33 26.53
N GLU A 179 -32.30 -16.04 25.48
CA GLU A 179 -33.71 -16.43 25.37
C GLU A 179 -33.89 -17.95 25.31
N LEU A 180 -33.03 -18.65 24.57
CA LEU A 180 -33.01 -20.11 24.50
C LEU A 180 -32.71 -20.72 25.87
N SER A 181 -31.74 -20.18 26.61
CA SER A 181 -31.42 -20.64 27.97
C SER A 181 -32.62 -20.50 28.91
N LYS A 182 -33.32 -19.35 28.88
CA LYS A 182 -34.55 -19.14 29.67
C LYS A 182 -35.65 -20.12 29.26
N THR A 183 -35.79 -20.38 27.97
CA THR A 183 -36.79 -21.32 27.44
C THR A 183 -36.51 -22.75 27.88
N LEU A 184 -35.24 -23.17 27.89
CA LEU A 184 -34.83 -24.49 28.39
C LEU A 184 -35.09 -24.63 29.90
N GLU A 185 -34.81 -23.59 30.68
CA GLU A 185 -35.10 -23.57 32.12
C GLU A 185 -36.60 -23.68 32.40
N ASN A 186 -37.42 -22.88 31.71
CA ASN A 186 -38.88 -22.98 31.79
C ASN A 186 -39.40 -24.36 31.37
N LYS A 187 -38.81 -24.97 30.33
CA LYS A 187 -39.17 -26.31 29.88
C LYS A 187 -38.86 -27.35 30.96
N ALA A 188 -37.69 -27.27 31.62
CA ALA A 188 -37.34 -28.18 32.70
C ALA A 188 -38.32 -28.07 33.88
N GLN A 189 -38.71 -26.85 34.26
CA GLN A 189 -39.72 -26.62 35.30
C GLN A 189 -41.09 -27.22 34.91
N LEU A 190 -41.52 -27.05 33.65
CA LEU A 190 -42.77 -27.64 33.16
C LEU A 190 -42.72 -29.17 33.13
N GLU A 191 -41.58 -29.78 32.79
CA GLU A 191 -41.38 -31.22 32.84
C GLU A 191 -41.47 -31.76 34.27
N GLU A 192 -40.87 -31.06 35.25
CA GLU A 192 -40.98 -31.40 36.67
C GLU A 192 -42.43 -31.34 37.16
N ILE A 193 -43.13 -30.25 36.87
CA ILE A 193 -44.56 -30.08 37.21
C ILE A 193 -45.41 -31.19 36.55
N SER A 194 -45.15 -31.51 35.28
CA SER A 194 -45.86 -32.57 34.56
C SER A 194 -45.65 -33.95 35.17
N ASN A 195 -44.42 -34.24 35.63
CA ASN A 195 -44.13 -35.49 36.33
C ASN A 195 -44.83 -35.55 37.69
N ASN A 196 -44.83 -34.47 38.46
CA ASN A 196 -45.57 -34.38 39.73
C ASN A 196 -47.06 -34.64 39.53
N TYR A 197 -47.69 -34.05 38.51
CA TYR A 197 -49.10 -34.30 38.19
C TYR A 197 -49.37 -35.74 37.72
N LYS A 198 -48.43 -36.40 37.04
CA LYS A 198 -48.56 -37.81 36.69
C LYS A 198 -48.53 -38.71 37.92
N GLU A 199 -47.59 -38.46 38.84
CA GLU A 199 -47.49 -39.19 40.10
C GLU A 199 -48.74 -39.00 40.97
N GLU A 200 -49.23 -37.76 41.07
CA GLU A 200 -50.46 -37.47 41.81
C GLU A 200 -51.68 -38.17 41.18
N ASN A 201 -51.81 -38.15 39.85
CA ASN A 201 -52.87 -38.87 39.15
C ASN A 201 -52.80 -40.39 39.37
N LEU A 202 -51.61 -40.98 39.37
CA LEU A 202 -51.43 -42.40 39.69
C LEU A 202 -51.88 -42.69 41.13
N SER A 203 -51.45 -41.88 42.09
CA SER A 203 -51.87 -42.01 43.49
C SER A 203 -53.39 -41.87 43.66
N LEU A 204 -54.01 -40.89 43.01
CA LEU A 204 -55.45 -40.69 43.04
C LEU A 204 -56.21 -41.86 42.40
N LYS A 205 -55.68 -42.43 41.31
CA LYS A 205 -56.25 -43.59 40.65
C LYS A 205 -56.18 -44.83 41.54
N ASP A 206 -55.08 -45.03 42.25
CA ASP A 206 -54.94 -46.12 43.22
C ASP A 206 -55.90 -45.95 44.41
N LYS A 207 -56.02 -44.72 44.95
CA LYS A 207 -57.01 -44.40 45.98
C LYS A 207 -58.44 -44.67 45.49
N LEU A 208 -58.78 -44.26 44.27
CA LEU A 208 -60.08 -44.50 43.66
C LEU A 208 -60.36 -46.00 43.52
N ASN A 209 -59.39 -46.79 43.06
CA ASN A 209 -59.52 -48.23 42.92
C ASN A 209 -59.71 -48.91 44.27
N ASN A 210 -58.97 -48.50 45.30
CA ASN A 210 -59.13 -49.00 46.66
C ASN A 210 -60.53 -48.71 47.20
N ILE A 211 -61.02 -47.48 47.02
CA ILE A 211 -62.38 -47.08 47.42
C ILE A 211 -63.44 -47.91 46.68
N LYS A 212 -63.26 -48.13 45.36
CA LYS A 212 -64.16 -49.00 44.59
C LYS A 212 -64.16 -50.42 45.13
N ALA A 213 -62.99 -51.00 45.38
CA ALA A 213 -62.87 -52.36 45.91
C ALA A 213 -63.50 -52.50 47.31
N THR A 214 -63.33 -51.50 48.19
CA THR A 214 -63.99 -51.47 49.49
C THR A 214 -65.51 -51.37 49.35
N PHE A 215 -66.01 -50.48 48.47
CA PHE A 215 -67.44 -50.36 48.23
C PHE A 215 -68.05 -51.63 47.60
N GLU A 216 -67.34 -52.29 46.67
CA GLU A 216 -67.78 -53.57 46.09
C GLU A 216 -67.87 -54.66 47.15
N LYS A 217 -66.89 -54.73 48.06
CA LYS A 217 -66.90 -55.66 49.19
C LYS A 217 -68.05 -55.36 50.15
N GLU A 218 -68.23 -54.10 50.55
CA GLU A 218 -69.35 -53.69 51.40
C GLU A 218 -70.71 -53.99 50.76
N MET A 219 -70.86 -53.74 49.45
CA MET A 219 -72.07 -54.12 48.71
C MET A 219 -72.30 -55.62 48.70
N PHE A 220 -71.25 -56.42 48.53
CA PHE A 220 -71.34 -57.88 48.57
C PHE A 220 -71.75 -58.37 49.96
N ASP A 221 -71.08 -57.90 51.00
CA ASP A 221 -71.35 -58.27 52.39
C ASP A 221 -72.78 -57.87 52.79
N LEU A 222 -73.23 -56.67 52.39
CA LEU A 222 -74.59 -56.19 52.62
C LEU A 222 -75.64 -57.04 51.89
N LYS A 223 -75.41 -57.36 50.60
CA LYS A 223 -76.29 -58.27 49.83
C LYS A 223 -76.37 -59.64 50.49
N HIS A 224 -75.23 -60.23 50.83
CA HIS A 224 -75.17 -61.56 51.43
C HIS A 224 -75.86 -61.59 52.80
N SER A 225 -75.62 -60.56 53.64
CA SER A 225 -76.33 -60.41 54.91
C SER A 225 -77.84 -60.24 54.70
N HIS A 226 -78.26 -59.48 53.68
CA HIS A 226 -79.67 -59.28 53.39
C HIS A 226 -80.33 -60.57 52.89
N GLU A 227 -79.67 -61.35 52.04
CA GLU A 227 -80.14 -62.67 51.58
C GLU A 227 -80.28 -63.65 52.74
N LYS A 228 -79.28 -63.70 53.63
CA LYS A 228 -79.33 -64.54 54.84
C LYS A 228 -80.48 -64.14 55.76
N ASN A 229 -80.67 -62.84 55.99
CA ASN A 229 -81.79 -62.33 56.77
C ASN A 229 -83.14 -62.66 56.12
N MET A 230 -83.23 -62.58 54.78
CA MET A 230 -84.44 -62.95 54.05
C MET A 230 -84.74 -64.45 54.15
N SER A 231 -83.73 -65.31 54.06
CA SER A 231 -83.88 -66.75 54.29
C SER A 231 -84.37 -67.03 55.70
N PHE A 232 -83.73 -66.44 56.71
CA PHE A 232 -84.14 -66.57 58.10
C PHE A 232 -85.58 -66.09 58.33
N MET A 233 -85.98 -64.97 57.73
CA MET A 233 -87.37 -64.49 57.78
C MET A 233 -88.35 -65.47 57.12
N LYS A 234 -87.99 -66.08 55.99
CA LYS A 234 -88.82 -67.11 55.35
C LYS A 234 -88.96 -68.35 56.22
N ASP A 235 -87.85 -68.86 56.75
CA ASP A 235 -87.85 -70.03 57.64
C ASP A 235 -88.67 -69.75 58.91
N LYS A 236 -88.54 -68.54 59.48
CA LYS A 236 -89.33 -68.10 60.62
C LYS A 236 -90.83 -68.03 60.28
N LEU A 237 -91.19 -67.47 59.13
CA LEU A 237 -92.58 -67.41 58.66
C LEU A 237 -93.16 -68.82 58.46
N GLU A 238 -92.37 -69.76 57.93
CA GLU A 238 -92.78 -71.15 57.73
C GLU A 238 -92.95 -71.89 59.06
N LEU A 239 -92.08 -71.64 60.04
CA LEU A 239 -92.23 -72.10 61.42
C LEU A 239 -93.49 -71.53 62.10
N GLU A 240 -93.78 -70.24 61.92
CA GLU A 240 -94.99 -69.63 62.46
C GLU A 240 -96.25 -70.23 61.82
N LYS A 241 -96.26 -70.41 60.49
CA LYS A 241 -97.36 -71.10 59.78
C LYS A 241 -97.56 -72.54 60.25
N THR A 242 -96.49 -73.31 60.40
CA THR A 242 -96.60 -74.71 60.87
C THR A 242 -97.11 -74.78 62.30
N LYS A 243 -96.68 -73.85 63.16
CA LYS A 243 -97.18 -73.70 64.53
C LYS A 243 -98.67 -73.32 64.54
N GLU A 244 -99.11 -72.41 63.69
CA GLU A 244 -100.53 -72.04 63.54
C GLU A 244 -101.37 -73.21 63.03
N ILE A 245 -100.87 -73.97 62.03
CA ILE A 245 -101.51 -75.20 61.54
C ILE A 245 -101.62 -76.24 62.66
N LEU A 246 -100.59 -76.42 63.49
CA LEU A 246 -100.61 -77.33 64.63
C LEU A 246 -101.65 -76.90 65.66
N SER A 247 -101.69 -75.61 66.02
CA SER A 247 -102.70 -75.07 66.92
C SER A 247 -104.12 -75.29 66.41
N LEU A 248 -104.36 -75.08 65.10
CA LEU A 248 -105.65 -75.36 64.47
C LEU A 248 -105.98 -76.85 64.43
N LYS A 249 -104.98 -77.72 64.24
CA LYS A 249 -105.15 -79.17 64.32
C LYS A 249 -105.51 -79.61 65.74
N GLU A 250 -104.82 -79.10 66.75
CA GLU A 250 -105.12 -79.34 68.16
C GLU A 250 -106.53 -78.87 68.50
N GLU A 251 -106.92 -77.65 68.11
CA GLU A 251 -108.27 -77.11 68.34
C GLU A 251 -109.35 -77.97 67.64
N ASN A 252 -109.08 -78.42 66.41
CA ASN A 252 -109.99 -79.34 65.71
C ASN A 252 -110.04 -80.72 66.37
N TYR A 253 -108.93 -81.23 66.90
CA TYR A 253 -108.89 -82.50 67.62
C TYR A 253 -109.67 -82.40 68.93
N GLU A 254 -109.55 -81.29 69.67
CA GLU A 254 -110.36 -81.01 70.85
C GLU A 254 -111.85 -80.91 70.52
N LYS A 255 -112.22 -80.25 69.42
CA LYS A 255 -113.62 -80.21 68.93
C LYS A 255 -114.13 -81.60 68.57
N LEU A 256 -113.31 -82.41 67.90
CA LEU A 256 -113.65 -83.80 67.54
C LEU A 256 -113.82 -84.66 68.81
N GLN A 257 -112.94 -84.51 69.79
CA GLN A 257 -112.99 -85.22 71.06
C GLN A 257 -114.23 -84.82 71.88
N LYS A 258 -114.60 -83.53 71.89
CA LYS A 258 -115.86 -83.07 72.47
C LYS A 258 -117.06 -83.71 71.78
N GLN A 259 -117.12 -83.70 70.45
CA GLN A 259 -118.19 -84.37 69.71
C GLN A 259 -118.23 -85.88 69.99
N GLN A 260 -117.08 -86.55 70.08
CA GLN A 260 -117.00 -87.97 70.38
C GLN A 260 -117.48 -88.28 71.81
N SER A 261 -117.18 -87.40 72.77
CA SER A 261 -117.71 -87.48 74.13
C SER A 261 -119.21 -87.22 74.18
N GLU A 262 -119.74 -86.29 73.38
CA GLU A 262 -121.17 -86.04 73.24
C GLU A 262 -121.89 -87.25 72.63
N PHE A 263 -121.35 -87.84 71.57
CA PHE A 263 -121.89 -89.08 71.00
C PHE A 263 -121.82 -90.27 71.97
N SER A 264 -120.74 -90.38 72.76
CA SER A 264 -120.60 -91.44 73.77
C SER A 264 -121.60 -91.27 74.91
N ASN A 265 -121.80 -90.04 75.39
CA ASN A 265 -122.81 -89.72 76.39
C ASN A 265 -124.22 -89.95 75.86
N LYS A 266 -124.49 -89.58 74.60
CA LYS A 266 -125.79 -89.84 73.96
C LYS A 266 -126.06 -91.33 73.77
N ASN A 267 -125.04 -92.13 73.45
CA ASN A 267 -125.15 -93.60 73.42
C ASN A 267 -125.40 -94.19 74.81
N LEU A 268 -124.81 -93.61 75.87
CA LEU A 268 -125.07 -94.00 77.26
C LEU A 268 -126.50 -93.67 77.70
N GLU A 269 -127.04 -92.52 77.28
CA GLU A 269 -128.46 -92.16 77.50
C GLU A 269 -129.42 -93.12 76.78
N LEU A 270 -129.17 -93.42 75.50
CA LEU A 270 -129.95 -94.38 74.73
C LEU A 270 -129.89 -95.82 75.30
N LEU A 271 -128.76 -96.21 75.91
CA LEU A 271 -128.62 -97.48 76.62
C LEU A 271 -129.44 -97.53 77.91
N LYS A 272 -129.54 -96.40 78.64
CA LYS A 272 -130.40 -96.28 79.83
C LYS A 272 -131.88 -96.32 79.46
N GLU A 273 -132.29 -95.64 78.40
CA GLU A 273 -133.68 -95.70 77.89
C GLU A 273 -134.08 -97.12 77.45
N LEU A 274 -133.15 -97.89 76.86
CA LEU A 274 -133.38 -99.30 76.53
C LEU A 274 -133.50 -100.22 77.76
N GLN A 275 -132.81 -99.91 78.86
CA GLN A 275 -132.94 -100.66 80.11
C GLN A 275 -134.26 -100.36 80.83
N GLU A 276 -134.70 -99.10 80.84
CA GLU A 276 -135.97 -98.70 81.44
C GLU A 276 -137.18 -99.28 80.68
N LEU A 277 -137.12 -99.38 79.34
CA LEU A 277 -138.14 -100.05 78.53
C LEU A 277 -138.21 -101.58 78.79
N LYS A 278 -137.10 -102.22 79.15
CA LYS A 278 -137.06 -103.65 79.51
C LYS A 278 -137.68 -103.93 80.87
N GLU A 279 -137.50 -103.04 81.85
CA GLU A 279 -138.09 -103.21 83.19
C GLU A 279 -139.61 -103.01 83.19
N ILE A 280 -140.14 -102.10 82.37
CA ILE A 280 -141.58 -101.81 82.28
C ILE A 280 -142.37 -102.98 81.66
N LEU A 281 -141.77 -103.74 80.73
CA LEU A 281 -142.41 -104.90 80.08
C LEU A 281 -142.53 -106.14 81.00
N SER A 282 -141.83 -106.17 82.14
CA SER A 282 -141.85 -107.31 83.07
C SER A 282 -142.94 -107.24 84.15
N LYS A 283 -143.73 -106.15 84.22
CA LYS A 283 -144.70 -105.89 85.31
C LYS A 283 -146.17 -105.74 84.87
N VAL A 284 -146.51 -106.09 83.62
CA VAL A 284 -147.88 -106.05 83.08
C VAL A 284 -148.01 -107.25 82.12
N LYS A 285 -148.68 -108.38 82.35
CA LYS A 285 -149.69 -108.90 83.28
C LYS A 285 -149.58 -110.44 83.21
N GLU A 286 -149.39 -111.21 84.28
CA GLU A 286 -150.40 -111.66 85.27
C GLU A 286 -151.47 -110.65 85.71
#